data_AF-A0A959M5T4-F1
#
_entry.id   AF-A0A959M5T4-F1
#
_cell.length_a   1.000
_cell.length_b   1.000
_cell.length_c   1.000
_cell.angle_alpha   90.00
_cell.angle_beta   90.00
_cell.angle_gamma   90.00
#
_symmetry.space_group_name_H-M   'P 1'
#
loop_
_entity.id
_entity.type
_entity.pdbx_description
1 polymer ?
#
loop_
_entity_poly.entity_id
_entity_poly.type
_entity_poly.pdbx_seq_one_letter_code
_entity_poly.pdbx_strand_id
1 'polypeptide(L)'
;MDIKMIWVEERQRYAFVLTILDTFTRMALYWEVAYRMQWEAIRKAWQWVFEHHLQPADMLAKGLEIEVRSENGHVESFHAILSTALRHEHFWTLQQLEARLLLFYHKYNQQRVHSSIAYLPPMIFWQAWQLGLIQTRQGKRKKTIFLLKVPRYQLLGYLKLEGASHSDSDRLDADPNQVQEVNGAVTLQPSV
;
A
#
# COMPACT_ATOMS: atom_id res chain seq x y z
N MET A 1 -4.51 -5.91 12.83
CA MET A 1 -3.41 -6.83 12.51
C MET A 1 -3.82 -8.22 12.95
N ASP A 2 -3.50 -9.25 12.18
CA ASP A 2 -3.86 -10.63 12.50
C ASP A 2 -2.86 -11.62 11.91
N ILE A 3 -2.86 -12.86 12.42
CA ILE A 3 -1.97 -13.93 11.98
C ILE A 3 -2.80 -15.15 11.58
N LYS A 4 -2.58 -15.61 10.34
CA LYS A 4 -3.17 -16.84 9.82
C LYS A 4 -2.13 -17.97 9.77
N MET A 5 -2.52 -19.17 10.16
CA MET A 5 -1.68 -20.36 10.04
C MET A 5 -2.00 -21.15 8.77
N ILE A 6 -0.97 -21.60 8.06
CA ILE A 6 -1.08 -22.37 6.81
C ILE A 6 -0.10 -23.54 6.86
N TRP A 7 -0.57 -24.74 6.55
CA TRP A 7 0.29 -25.93 6.51
C TRP A 7 1.27 -25.88 5.34
N VAL A 8 2.53 -26.23 5.59
CA VAL A 8 3.58 -26.33 4.56
C VAL A 8 4.36 -27.63 4.74
N GLU A 9 4.48 -28.40 3.65
CA GLU A 9 4.99 -29.78 3.73
C GLU A 9 6.49 -29.88 4.03
N GLU A 10 7.31 -28.97 3.52
CA GLU A 10 8.79 -28.98 3.60
C GLU A 10 9.30 -29.20 5.03
N ARG A 11 8.61 -28.63 6.03
CA ARG A 11 8.97 -28.76 7.45
C ARG A 11 7.88 -29.42 8.30
N GLN A 12 6.87 -30.02 7.65
CA GLN A 12 5.72 -30.68 8.27
C GLN A 12 5.13 -29.85 9.42
N ARG A 13 4.89 -28.56 9.16
CA ARG A 13 4.42 -27.62 10.17
C ARG A 13 3.66 -26.45 9.56
N TYR A 14 2.95 -25.74 10.41
CA TYR A 14 2.33 -24.47 10.05
C TYR A 14 3.36 -23.36 9.87
N ALA A 15 3.23 -22.62 8.78
CA ALA A 15 3.78 -21.28 8.60
C ALA A 15 2.75 -20.24 9.06
N PHE A 16 3.24 -19.10 9.55
CA PHE A 16 2.46 -17.96 9.99
C PHE A 16 2.47 -16.88 8.91
N VAL A 17 1.29 -16.39 8.55
CA VAL A 17 1.09 -15.24 7.66
C VAL A 17 0.58 -14.08 8.51
N LEU A 18 1.45 -13.11 8.77
CA LEU A 18 1.08 -11.86 9.43
C LEU A 18 0.46 -10.91 8.41
N THR A 19 -0.59 -10.18 8.78
CA THR A 19 -1.16 -9.11 7.96
C THR A 19 -1.51 -7.89 8.80
N ILE A 20 -1.05 -6.72 8.34
CA ILE A 20 -1.50 -5.40 8.82
C ILE A 20 -2.48 -4.85 7.79
N LEU A 21 -3.73 -4.72 8.20
CA LEU A 21 -4.82 -4.20 7.37
C LEU A 21 -5.22 -2.82 7.88
N ASP A 22 -5.29 -1.84 7.00
CA ASP A 22 -5.98 -0.58 7.28
C ASP A 22 -7.49 -0.77 7.11
N THR A 23 -8.26 -0.56 8.17
CA THR A 23 -9.71 -0.73 8.17
C THR A 23 -10.43 0.42 7.46
N PHE A 24 -9.79 1.59 7.34
CA PHE A 24 -10.33 2.73 6.63
C PHE A 24 -10.24 2.53 5.11
N THR A 25 -9.04 2.39 4.56
CA THR A 25 -8.84 2.18 3.11
C THR A 25 -9.10 0.76 2.63
N ARG A 26 -9.16 -0.21 3.55
CA ARG A 26 -9.16 -1.66 3.27
C ARG A 26 -7.86 -2.19 2.67
N MET A 27 -6.80 -1.41 2.63
CA MET A 27 -5.51 -1.85 2.10
C MET A 27 -4.83 -2.82 3.08
N ALA A 28 -4.29 -3.91 2.54
CA ALA A 28 -3.28 -4.68 3.25
C ALA A 28 -1.96 -3.91 3.13
N LEU A 29 -1.59 -3.21 4.21
CA LEU A 29 -0.41 -2.36 4.26
C LEU A 29 0.86 -3.20 4.32
N TYR A 30 0.86 -4.26 5.11
CA TYR A 30 2.02 -5.15 5.26
C TYR A 30 1.58 -6.58 5.41
N TRP A 31 2.40 -7.50 4.93
CA TRP A 31 2.29 -8.91 5.19
C TRP A 31 3.67 -9.56 5.17
N GLU A 32 3.80 -10.66 5.89
CA GLU A 32 5.01 -11.50 5.85
C GLU A 32 4.63 -12.94 6.16
N VAL A 33 5.44 -13.88 5.67
CA VAL A 33 5.26 -15.30 5.93
C VAL A 33 6.53 -15.91 6.51
N ALA A 34 6.40 -16.66 7.61
CA ALA A 34 7.53 -17.29 8.27
C ALA A 34 7.11 -18.53 9.06
N TYR A 35 8.02 -19.49 9.24
CA TYR A 35 7.82 -20.62 10.16
C TYR A 35 7.85 -20.22 11.65
N ARG A 36 8.34 -19.02 11.96
CA ARG A 36 8.40 -18.49 13.32
C ARG A 36 8.06 -17.02 13.30
N MET A 37 7.04 -16.63 14.06
CA MET A 37 6.62 -15.26 14.23
C MET A 37 6.93 -14.82 15.66
N GLN A 38 7.86 -13.88 15.84
CA GLN A 38 8.22 -13.35 17.15
C GLN A 38 7.82 -11.88 17.26
N TRP A 39 7.80 -11.35 18.49
CA TRP A 39 7.51 -9.95 18.76
C TRP A 39 8.36 -8.98 17.91
N GLU A 40 9.63 -9.30 17.65
CA GLU A 40 10.49 -8.48 16.79
C GLU A 40 9.98 -8.37 15.35
N ALA A 41 9.36 -9.42 14.83
CA ALA A 41 8.78 -9.42 13.49
C ALA A 41 7.59 -8.45 13.42
N ILE A 42 6.74 -8.45 14.46
CA ILE A 42 5.64 -7.49 14.62
C ILE A 42 6.17 -6.06 14.69
N ARG A 43 7.26 -5.82 15.45
CA ARG A 43 7.89 -4.49 15.54
C ARG A 43 8.40 -4.03 14.17
N LYS A 44 9.07 -4.91 13.43
CA LYS A 44 9.57 -4.64 12.07
C LYS A 44 8.43 -4.35 11.10
N ALA A 45 7.34 -5.11 11.17
CA ALA A 45 6.15 -4.91 10.37
C ALA A 45 5.56 -3.50 10.58
N TRP A 46 5.39 -3.08 11.84
CA TRP A 46 4.89 -1.74 12.16
C TRP A 46 5.86 -0.63 11.76
N GLN A 47 7.16 -0.83 11.98
CA GLN A 47 8.18 0.11 11.55
C GLN A 47 8.14 0.30 10.02
N TRP A 48 8.03 -0.79 9.26
CA TRP A 48 7.91 -0.74 7.81
C TRP A 48 6.65 0.05 7.38
N VAL A 49 5.50 -0.20 8.02
CA VAL A 49 4.26 0.54 7.75
C VAL A 49 4.42 2.03 8.04
N PHE A 50 5.11 2.36 9.14
CA PHE A 50 5.37 3.75 9.49
C PHE A 50 6.20 4.46 8.41
N GLU A 51 7.31 3.85 8.01
CA GLU A 51 8.25 4.40 7.02
C GLU A 51 7.64 4.50 5.61
N HIS A 52 6.87 3.50 5.17
CA HIS A 52 6.42 3.40 3.77
C HIS A 52 4.99 3.92 3.52
N HIS A 53 4.17 4.05 4.56
CA HIS A 53 2.77 4.47 4.42
C HIS A 53 2.42 5.72 5.23
N LEU A 54 2.88 5.83 6.48
CA LEU A 54 2.44 6.90 7.36
C LEU A 54 3.27 8.18 7.20
N GLN A 55 4.60 8.05 7.15
CA GLN A 55 5.50 9.20 6.96
C GLN A 55 5.31 9.88 5.59
N PRO A 56 5.28 9.17 4.45
CA PRO A 56 5.18 9.82 3.14
C PRO A 56 3.85 10.54 2.93
N ALA A 57 2.79 10.10 3.60
CA ALA A 57 1.48 10.74 3.55
C ALA A 57 1.37 12.00 4.45
N ASP A 58 2.47 12.40 5.10
CA ASP A 58 2.59 13.49 6.08
C ASP A 58 1.45 13.47 7.10
N MET A 59 1.16 12.26 7.59
CA MET A 59 0.00 12.04 8.44
C MET A 59 0.17 12.69 9.82
N LEU A 60 1.42 12.93 10.24
CA LEU A 60 1.71 13.57 11.52
C LEU A 60 1.25 15.05 11.52
N ALA A 61 1.57 15.81 10.46
CA ALA A 61 1.11 17.19 10.32
C ALA A 61 -0.42 17.29 10.17
N LYS A 62 -1.05 16.24 9.63
CA LYS A 62 -2.51 16.13 9.45
C LYS A 62 -3.27 15.70 10.72
N GLY A 63 -2.58 15.50 11.85
CA GLY A 63 -3.21 15.14 13.12
C GLY A 63 -3.74 13.70 13.16
N LEU A 64 -2.96 12.74 12.65
CA LEU A 64 -3.35 11.33 12.59
C LEU A 64 -3.57 10.74 13.99
N GLU A 65 -4.83 10.40 14.28
CA GLU A 65 -5.20 9.54 15.40
C GLU A 65 -5.17 8.08 14.93
N ILE A 66 -4.12 7.33 15.31
CA ILE A 66 -4.04 5.89 15.05
C ILE A 66 -4.76 5.15 16.16
N GLU A 67 -5.94 4.62 15.84
CA GLU A 67 -6.66 3.71 16.73
C GLU A 67 -6.37 2.25 16.34
N VAL A 68 -5.73 1.51 17.25
CA VAL A 68 -5.61 0.05 17.09
C VAL A 68 -6.96 -0.58 17.43
N ARG A 69 -7.77 -0.82 16.41
CA ARG A 69 -9.08 -1.46 16.54
C ARG A 69 -8.95 -2.97 16.59
N SER A 70 -9.63 -3.58 17.55
CA SER A 70 -9.86 -5.02 17.67
C SER A 70 -11.19 -5.45 17.01
N GLU A 71 -11.74 -4.66 16.08
CA GLU A 71 -12.97 -5.03 15.37
C GLU A 71 -12.75 -6.27 14.48
N ASN A 72 -13.14 -7.42 15.00
CA ASN A 72 -12.90 -8.73 14.37
C ASN A 72 -13.57 -8.87 12.98
N GLY A 73 -14.74 -8.26 12.75
CA GLY A 73 -15.51 -8.52 11.52
C GLY A 73 -14.82 -8.14 10.20
N HIS A 74 -13.97 -7.11 10.21
CA HIS A 74 -13.20 -6.69 9.03
C HIS A 74 -12.03 -7.63 8.74
N VAL A 75 -11.36 -8.04 9.80
CA VAL A 75 -10.27 -9.01 9.78
C VAL A 75 -10.81 -10.38 9.37
N GLU A 76 -11.90 -10.86 9.98
CA GLU A 76 -12.58 -12.10 9.62
C GLU A 76 -12.96 -12.16 8.14
N SER A 77 -13.54 -11.08 7.62
CA SER A 77 -13.88 -10.99 6.19
C SER A 77 -12.64 -11.14 5.30
N PHE A 78 -11.54 -10.46 5.66
CA PHE A 78 -10.26 -10.59 4.96
C PHE A 78 -9.73 -12.03 5.00
N HIS A 79 -9.72 -12.66 6.18
CA HIS A 79 -9.20 -14.02 6.32
C HIS A 79 -10.06 -15.08 5.65
N ALA A 80 -11.37 -14.87 5.51
CA ALA A 80 -12.24 -15.74 4.73
C ALA A 80 -11.87 -15.71 3.24
N ILE A 81 -11.53 -14.52 2.71
CA ILE A 81 -11.08 -14.34 1.33
C ILE A 81 -9.71 -15.01 1.13
N LEU A 82 -8.77 -14.76 2.06
CA LEU A 82 -7.44 -15.39 2.03
C LEU A 82 -7.55 -16.92 2.09
N SER A 83 -8.35 -17.45 3.02
CA SER A 83 -8.63 -18.90 3.11
C SER A 83 -9.19 -19.46 1.80
N THR A 84 -10.13 -18.75 1.19
CA THR A 84 -10.75 -19.22 -0.06
C THR A 84 -9.76 -19.20 -1.21
N ALA A 85 -8.89 -18.19 -1.27
CA ALA A 85 -7.86 -18.07 -2.29
C ALA A 85 -6.81 -19.19 -2.22
N LEU A 86 -6.55 -19.75 -1.04
CA LEU A 86 -5.53 -20.77 -0.81
C LEU A 86 -6.10 -22.19 -0.66
N ARG A 87 -7.43 -22.35 -0.65
CA ARG A 87 -8.12 -23.59 -0.25
C ARG A 87 -7.73 -24.83 -1.06
N HIS A 88 -7.49 -24.66 -2.36
CA HIS A 88 -7.27 -25.78 -3.29
C HIS A 88 -5.78 -25.96 -3.61
N GLU A 89 -4.89 -25.34 -2.85
CA GLU A 89 -3.46 -25.34 -3.10
C GLU A 89 -2.74 -26.05 -1.95
N HIS A 90 -1.85 -26.97 -2.31
CA HIS A 90 -0.94 -27.63 -1.39
C HIS A 90 0.44 -26.98 -1.53
N PHE A 91 0.95 -26.42 -0.44
CA PHE A 91 2.24 -25.74 -0.42
C PHE A 91 3.32 -26.71 0.04
N TRP A 92 4.22 -27.06 -0.88
CA TRP A 92 5.36 -27.91 -0.54
C TRP A 92 6.43 -27.10 0.17
N THR A 93 6.75 -25.89 -0.31
CA THR A 93 7.78 -25.04 0.30
C THR A 93 7.23 -23.71 0.79
N LEU A 94 7.95 -23.06 1.71
CA LEU A 94 7.58 -21.72 2.19
C LEU A 94 7.57 -20.71 1.03
N GLN A 95 8.51 -20.83 0.10
CA GLN A 95 8.63 -19.94 -1.06
C GLN A 95 7.43 -20.04 -2.01
N GLN A 96 6.87 -21.25 -2.19
CA GLN A 96 5.64 -21.42 -2.98
C GLN A 96 4.47 -20.66 -2.35
N LEU A 97 4.32 -20.78 -1.02
CA LEU A 97 3.32 -20.04 -0.28
C LEU A 97 3.54 -18.53 -0.40
N GLU A 98 4.77 -18.05 -0.22
CA GLU A 98 5.14 -16.65 -0.36
C GLU A 98 4.81 -16.09 -1.75
N ALA A 99 5.20 -16.77 -2.82
CA ALA A 99 4.90 -16.36 -4.19
C ALA A 99 3.39 -16.28 -4.43
N ARG A 100 2.63 -17.23 -3.87
CA ARG A 100 1.17 -17.24 -3.97
C ARG A 100 0.52 -16.09 -3.20
N LEU A 101 1.05 -15.78 -2.02
CA LEU A 101 0.62 -14.64 -1.20
C LEU A 101 0.95 -13.32 -1.89
N LEU A 102 2.13 -13.17 -2.48
CA LEU A 102 2.51 -11.97 -3.25
C LEU A 102 1.48 -11.66 -4.35
N LEU A 103 1.08 -12.68 -5.12
CA LEU A 103 0.01 -12.52 -6.11
C LEU A 103 -1.34 -12.17 -5.47
N PHE A 104 -1.67 -12.79 -4.33
CA PHE A 104 -2.90 -12.52 -3.60
C PHE A 104 -2.98 -11.07 -3.13
N TYR A 105 -1.98 -10.57 -2.39
CA TYR A 105 -1.97 -9.22 -1.83
C TYR A 105 -1.95 -8.16 -2.93
N HIS A 106 -1.21 -8.39 -4.02
CA HIS A 106 -1.24 -7.51 -5.18
C HIS A 106 -2.65 -7.42 -5.78
N LYS A 107 -3.28 -8.57 -6.08
CA LYS A 107 -4.66 -8.59 -6.61
C LYS A 107 -5.66 -7.97 -5.63
N TYR A 108 -5.51 -8.24 -4.34
CA TYR A 108 -6.35 -7.69 -3.29
C TYR A 108 -6.27 -6.16 -3.26
N ASN A 109 -5.07 -5.58 -3.17
CA ASN A 109 -4.91 -4.12 -3.09
C ASN A 109 -5.26 -3.40 -4.40
N GLN A 110 -4.98 -4.01 -5.57
CA GLN A 110 -5.09 -3.34 -6.87
C GLN A 110 -6.43 -3.56 -7.58
N GLN A 111 -7.09 -4.70 -7.37
CA GLN A 111 -8.21 -5.13 -8.22
C GLN A 111 -9.50 -5.41 -7.44
N ARG A 112 -9.40 -5.69 -6.13
CA ARG A 112 -10.57 -6.15 -5.37
C ARG A 112 -11.55 -5.01 -5.12
N VAL A 113 -12.73 -5.10 -5.69
CA VAL A 113 -13.79 -4.11 -5.44
C VAL A 113 -14.40 -4.31 -4.04
N HIS A 114 -14.47 -3.24 -3.26
CA HIS A 114 -15.09 -3.25 -1.93
C HIS A 114 -16.26 -2.26 -1.84
N SER A 115 -17.45 -2.77 -1.50
CA SER A 115 -18.66 -1.95 -1.34
C SER A 115 -18.55 -0.91 -0.22
N SER A 116 -17.73 -1.18 0.79
CA SER A 116 -17.49 -0.26 1.91
C SER A 116 -16.69 0.98 1.55
N ILE A 117 -16.00 0.99 0.39
CA ILE A 117 -15.11 2.08 -0.04
C ILE A 117 -15.52 2.55 -1.45
N ALA A 118 -16.79 2.92 -1.61
CA ALA A 118 -17.37 3.42 -2.85
C ALA A 118 -17.33 2.45 -4.06
N TYR A 119 -17.19 1.14 -3.81
CA TYR A 119 -16.98 0.12 -4.83
C TYR A 119 -15.71 0.34 -5.64
N LEU A 120 -14.61 0.66 -4.96
CA LEU A 120 -13.28 0.83 -5.54
C LEU A 120 -12.32 -0.25 -5.01
N PRO A 121 -11.24 -0.55 -5.75
CA PRO A 121 -10.07 -1.22 -5.20
C PRO A 121 -9.41 -0.41 -4.07
N PRO A 122 -8.81 -1.06 -3.06
CA PRO A 122 -8.19 -0.37 -1.93
C PRO A 122 -7.19 0.73 -2.35
N MET A 123 -6.30 0.42 -3.30
CA MET A 123 -5.31 1.38 -3.81
C MET A 123 -5.97 2.57 -4.52
N ILE A 124 -6.98 2.30 -5.34
CA ILE A 124 -7.71 3.32 -6.09
C ILE A 124 -8.51 4.24 -5.16
N PHE A 125 -9.12 3.66 -4.12
CA PHE A 125 -9.80 4.44 -3.08
C PHE A 125 -8.83 5.37 -2.36
N TRP A 126 -7.65 4.87 -1.98
CA TRP A 126 -6.63 5.67 -1.31
C TRP A 126 -6.20 6.87 -2.15
N GLN A 127 -5.90 6.67 -3.44
CA GLN A 127 -5.55 7.76 -4.35
C GLN A 127 -6.70 8.77 -4.51
N ALA A 128 -7.92 8.29 -4.72
CA ALA A 128 -9.11 9.15 -4.81
C ALA A 128 -9.34 9.95 -3.52
N TRP A 129 -9.01 9.37 -2.36
CA TRP A 129 -9.10 10.05 -1.07
C TRP A 129 -8.06 11.17 -0.95
N GLN A 130 -6.81 10.92 -1.34
CA GLN A 130 -5.75 11.95 -1.35
C GLN A 130 -6.10 13.12 -2.27
N LEU A 131 -6.65 12.83 -3.44
CA LEU A 131 -7.16 13.83 -4.39
C LEU A 131 -8.42 14.57 -3.93
N GLY A 132 -8.99 14.22 -2.78
CA GLY A 132 -10.24 14.81 -2.29
C GLY A 132 -11.46 14.48 -3.16
N LEU A 133 -11.40 13.43 -3.99
CA LEU A 133 -12.48 12.98 -4.88
C LEU A 133 -13.54 12.13 -4.15
N ILE A 134 -13.33 11.83 -2.87
CA ILE A 134 -14.27 11.07 -2.04
C ILE A 134 -15.07 12.03 -1.14
N GLN A 135 -16.38 11.86 -1.11
CA GLN A 135 -17.29 12.49 -0.16
C GLN A 135 -17.74 11.48 0.89
N THR A 136 -17.80 11.89 2.15
CA THR A 136 -18.38 11.11 3.25
C THR A 136 -19.81 11.56 3.54
N ARG A 137 -20.68 10.61 3.86
CA ARG A 137 -22.03 10.86 4.39
C ARG A 137 -22.32 9.91 5.54
N GLN A 138 -23.12 10.34 6.50
CA GLN A 138 -23.57 9.50 7.61
C GLN A 138 -24.83 8.73 7.21
N GLY A 139 -24.75 7.40 7.25
CA GLY A 139 -25.88 6.51 7.03
C GLY A 139 -26.64 6.18 8.32
N LYS A 140 -27.54 5.20 8.24
CA LYS A 140 -28.20 4.63 9.44
C LYS A 140 -27.15 4.13 10.43
N ARG A 141 -27.44 4.27 11.73
CA ARG A 141 -26.54 3.86 12.84
C ARG A 141 -25.16 4.54 12.83
N LYS A 142 -25.05 5.79 12.35
CA LYS A 142 -23.79 6.55 12.27
C LYS A 142 -22.69 5.84 11.45
N LYS A 143 -23.10 5.03 10.47
CA LYS A 143 -22.16 4.35 9.59
C LYS A 143 -21.69 5.34 8.53
N THR A 144 -20.37 5.55 8.44
CA THR A 144 -19.78 6.34 7.36
C THR A 144 -19.96 5.64 6.01
N ILE A 145 -20.49 6.38 5.04
CA ILE A 145 -20.66 5.96 3.65
C ILE A 145 -19.76 6.83 2.78
N PHE A 146 -18.96 6.19 1.93
CA PHE A 146 -18.08 6.87 0.97
C PHE A 146 -18.72 6.89 -0.42
N LEU A 147 -18.68 8.06 -1.05
CA LEU A 147 -19.26 8.32 -2.37
C LEU A 147 -18.21 9.02 -3.23
N LEU A 148 -18.16 8.69 -4.52
CA LEU A 148 -17.28 9.36 -5.47
C LEU A 148 -17.90 10.70 -5.89
N LYS A 149 -17.14 11.79 -5.83
CA LYS A 149 -17.58 13.13 -6.27
C LYS A 149 -17.62 13.25 -7.79
N VAL A 150 -16.83 12.43 -8.47
CA VAL A 150 -16.75 12.38 -9.94
C VAL A 150 -17.39 11.10 -10.48
N PRO A 151 -17.83 11.06 -11.74
CA PRO A 151 -18.22 9.82 -12.39
C PRO A 151 -17.05 8.83 -12.46
N ARG A 152 -17.33 7.54 -12.23
CA ARG A 152 -16.29 6.48 -12.19
C ARG A 152 -15.39 6.44 -13.42
N TYR A 153 -15.94 6.69 -14.61
CA TYR A 153 -15.18 6.66 -15.87
C TYR A 153 -14.12 7.76 -15.97
N GLN A 154 -14.27 8.87 -15.22
CA GLN A 154 -13.29 9.96 -15.21
C GLN A 154 -12.15 9.72 -14.22
N LEU A 155 -12.36 8.82 -13.24
CA LEU A 155 -11.40 8.58 -12.17
C LEU A 155 -10.02 8.19 -12.72
N LEU A 156 -9.96 7.33 -13.73
CA LEU A 156 -8.71 6.89 -14.34
C LEU A 156 -7.91 8.04 -14.97
N GLY A 157 -8.59 9.10 -15.44
CA GLY A 157 -7.93 10.29 -15.98
C GLY A 157 -7.20 11.07 -14.90
N TYR A 158 -7.85 11.32 -13.75
CA TYR A 158 -7.24 12.02 -12.62
C TYR A 158 -6.04 11.27 -12.06
N LEU A 159 -6.14 9.94 -11.92
CA LEU A 159 -5.06 9.11 -11.38
C LEU A 159 -3.82 9.08 -12.27
N LYS A 160 -4.01 9.12 -13.60
CA LYS A 160 -2.88 9.18 -14.55
C LYS A 160 -2.18 10.54 -14.54
N LEU A 161 -2.95 11.63 -14.40
CA LEU A 161 -2.42 12.99 -14.35
C LEU A 161 -1.56 13.20 -13.09
N GLU A 162 -2.00 12.68 -11.95
CA GLU A 162 -1.26 12.80 -10.69
C GLU A 162 0.02 11.94 -10.67
N GLY A 163 -0.02 10.74 -11.26
CA GLY A 163 1.17 9.91 -11.44
C GLY A 163 2.24 10.56 -12.34
N ALA A 164 1.84 11.41 -13.29
CA ALA A 164 2.76 12.19 -14.10
C ALA A 164 3.37 13.37 -13.31
N SER A 165 2.56 14.08 -12.50
CA SER A 165 3.06 15.22 -11.71
C SER A 165 4.02 14.82 -10.59
N HIS A 166 3.88 13.63 -10.01
CA HIS A 166 4.84 13.13 -9.00
C HIS A 166 6.18 12.67 -9.59
N SER A 167 6.26 12.41 -10.90
CA SER A 167 7.53 12.07 -11.55
C SER A 167 8.44 13.28 -11.79
N ASP A 168 7.92 14.49 -11.67
CA ASP A 168 8.69 15.74 -11.79
C ASP A 168 9.25 16.24 -10.44
N SER A 169 8.72 15.78 -9.29
CA SER A 169 9.16 16.26 -7.97
C SER A 169 10.46 15.61 -7.44
N ASP A 170 10.99 14.57 -8.09
CA ASP A 170 12.22 13.88 -7.68
C ASP A 170 13.52 14.52 -8.23
N ARG A 171 13.48 15.76 -8.73
CA ARG A 171 14.66 16.45 -9.29
C ARG A 171 15.05 17.76 -8.60
N LEU A 172 14.86 17.90 -7.29
CA LEU A 172 15.31 19.10 -6.57
C LEU A 172 16.10 18.76 -5.31
N ASP A 173 17.39 18.48 -5.53
CA ASP A 173 18.49 18.86 -4.63
C ASP A 173 19.72 19.16 -5.51
N ALA A 174 19.67 20.27 -6.26
CA ALA A 174 20.85 20.88 -6.84
C ALA A 174 20.81 22.37 -6.50
N ASP A 175 21.66 22.74 -5.54
CA ASP A 175 21.91 24.08 -5.03
C ASP A 175 22.17 25.09 -6.18
N PRO A 176 21.42 26.21 -6.27
CA PRO A 176 21.61 27.21 -7.31
C PRO A 176 22.83 28.13 -7.09
N ASN A 177 23.68 27.91 -6.08
CA ASN A 177 24.85 28.75 -5.79
C ASN A 177 26.21 28.15 -6.20
N GLN A 178 26.33 27.63 -7.41
CA GLN A 178 27.63 27.55 -8.10
C GLN A 178 27.57 28.25 -9.45
N VAL A 179 27.92 29.54 -9.44
CA VAL A 179 28.30 30.26 -10.65
C VAL A 179 29.63 29.67 -11.11
N GLN A 180 29.59 28.80 -12.12
CA GLN A 180 30.78 28.35 -12.82
C GLN A 180 31.16 29.42 -13.85
N GLU A 181 32.19 30.21 -13.54
CA GLU A 181 32.82 31.14 -14.50
C GLU A 181 33.30 30.37 -15.72
N VAL A 182 32.71 30.67 -16.88
CA VAL A 182 33.13 30.12 -18.17
C VAL A 182 34.16 31.10 -18.75
N ASN A 183 35.45 30.82 -18.56
CA ASN A 183 36.52 31.55 -19.24
C ASN A 183 36.61 31.11 -20.71
N GLY A 184 36.41 32.05 -21.63
CA GLY A 184 36.43 31.84 -23.07
C GLY A 184 37.83 31.69 -23.67
N ALA A 185 37.91 30.76 -24.61
CA ALA A 185 38.73 30.67 -25.84
C ALA A 185 40.20 31.14 -25.82
N VAL A 186 41.11 30.18 -26.07
CA VAL A 186 42.35 30.43 -26.83
C VAL A 186 42.41 29.45 -28.00
N THR A 187 42.36 30.03 -29.19
CA THR A 187 42.59 29.42 -30.51
C THR A 187 44.06 29.03 -30.65
N LEU A 188 44.34 27.78 -31.05
CA LEU A 188 45.65 27.38 -31.58
C LEU A 188 45.50 27.07 -33.07
N GLN A 189 46.12 27.92 -33.90
CA GLN A 189 46.29 27.74 -35.34
C GLN A 189 47.33 26.64 -35.64
N PRO A 190 47.22 25.94 -36.79
CA PRO A 190 48.31 25.11 -37.30
C PRO A 190 49.12 25.85 -38.38
N SER A 191 50.45 25.75 -38.35
CA SER A 191 51.43 25.98 -39.44
C SER A 191 52.80 25.57 -38.85
N VAL A 192 53.66 24.72 -39.42
CA VAL A 192 53.93 24.25 -40.79
C VAL A 192 54.31 22.76 -40.73
#